data_AF-A0A3M2GMT4-F1
#
_entry.id   AF-A0A3M2GMT4-F1
#
_cell.length_a   1.000
_cell.length_b   1.000
_cell.length_c   1.000
_cell.angle_alpha   90.00
_cell.angle_beta   90.00
_cell.angle_gamma   90.00
#
_symmetry.space_group_name_H-M   'P 1'
#
loop_
_entity.id
_entity.type
_entity.pdbx_description
1 polymer ?
#
loop_
_entity_poly.entity_id
_entity_poly.type
_entity_poly.pdbx_seq_one_letter_code
_entity_poly.pdbx_strand_id
1 'polypeptide(L)'
;MPLILEIIERAPEWMHFLVVPYDLLDYEWGEEKFERSPNVTVVTPFSVPMREIYASADILIHPTFLSETYGKVVLEASLAGLPVLSSDRGNLPAHVRYTLPYDAGPEKWIEEISKVVNKKPNTIVAVEKCLNKPEKALKVVMENAERGERLTDMKITWYSANYPGVVSAISSLAALVGAERINSPEESGDMLILGGWNRQYEKFLKPGQRTWVYFCSNLAQVEMDVTNSEKELLLQLRDLYRKGMIEGLFVTEDQRWFNELVGIRAVHIPAVVPDYKFEKRDKLKGGNAACFFSPHPRKNLLVQLAACS
;
A
#
# COMPACT_ATOMS: atom_id res chain seq x y z
N MET A 1 13.66 15.01 -17.79
CA MET A 1 14.25 13.85 -17.09
C MET A 1 13.29 13.54 -15.92
N PRO A 2 13.24 12.34 -15.31
CA PRO A 2 12.40 12.12 -14.15
C PRO A 2 12.80 13.14 -13.07
N LEU A 3 11.80 13.75 -12.45
CA LEU A 3 12.00 14.77 -11.42
C LEU A 3 13.01 14.32 -10.34
N ILE A 4 12.99 13.04 -9.95
CA ILE A 4 13.95 12.51 -8.97
C ILE A 4 15.42 12.58 -9.43
N LEU A 5 15.69 12.30 -10.71
CA LEU A 5 17.05 12.38 -11.25
C LEU A 5 17.50 13.85 -11.30
N GLU A 6 16.61 14.76 -11.67
CA GLU A 6 16.87 16.21 -11.63
C GLU A 6 17.14 16.72 -10.21
N ILE A 7 16.44 16.17 -9.21
CA ILE A 7 16.71 16.45 -7.79
C ILE A 7 18.09 15.94 -7.39
N ILE A 8 18.43 14.68 -7.71
CA ILE A 8 19.71 14.05 -7.36
C ILE A 8 20.90 14.83 -7.95
N GLU A 9 20.83 15.19 -9.23
CA GLU A 9 21.90 15.89 -9.94
C GLU A 9 22.15 17.32 -9.41
N ARG A 10 21.09 17.99 -8.94
CA ARG A 10 21.17 19.37 -8.44
C ARG A 10 21.29 19.46 -6.92
N ALA A 11 21.23 18.32 -6.22
CA ALA A 11 21.30 18.27 -4.78
C ALA A 11 22.68 18.74 -4.27
N PRO A 12 22.73 19.41 -3.11
CA PRO A 12 23.99 19.79 -2.50
C PRO A 12 24.80 18.56 -2.06
N GLU A 13 26.13 18.66 -2.02
CA GLU A 13 27.05 17.54 -1.74
C GLU A 13 26.77 16.78 -0.43
N TRP A 14 26.19 17.44 0.58
CA TRP A 14 25.85 16.80 1.85
C TRP A 14 24.64 15.86 1.76
N MET A 15 23.85 15.94 0.69
CA MET A 15 22.63 15.17 0.49
C MET A 15 22.95 13.89 -0.29
N HIS A 16 22.78 12.75 0.37
CA HIS A 16 23.01 11.43 -0.19
C HIS A 16 21.68 10.69 -0.32
N PHE A 17 21.51 9.91 -1.39
CA PHE A 17 20.25 9.24 -1.70
C PHE A 17 20.38 7.73 -1.56
N LEU A 18 19.45 7.10 -0.85
CA LEU A 18 19.26 5.65 -0.86
C LEU A 18 18.14 5.33 -1.84
N VAL A 19 18.49 4.86 -3.03
CA VAL A 19 17.50 4.53 -4.06
C VAL A 19 17.20 3.04 -3.99
N VAL A 20 15.92 2.68 -3.80
CA VAL A 20 15.48 1.29 -3.82
C VAL A 20 14.69 1.06 -5.11
N PRO A 21 15.34 0.70 -6.22
CA PRO A 21 14.65 0.39 -7.47
C PRO A 21 13.71 -0.82 -7.29
N TYR A 22 12.74 -0.95 -8.19
CA TYR A 22 11.89 -2.13 -8.26
C TYR A 22 11.92 -2.66 -9.68
N ASP A 23 12.59 -3.79 -9.85
CA ASP A 23 12.62 -4.56 -11.09
C ASP A 23 11.50 -5.58 -11.07
N LEU A 24 10.41 -5.34 -11.80
CA LEU A 24 9.56 -6.43 -12.31
C LEU A 24 8.89 -6.13 -13.66
N LEU A 25 8.99 -4.91 -14.21
CA LEU A 25 8.44 -4.61 -15.55
C LEU A 25 9.33 -3.58 -16.27
N ASP A 26 9.97 -4.03 -17.35
CA ASP A 26 10.65 -3.28 -18.42
C ASP A 26 10.24 -1.81 -18.58
N TYR A 27 10.87 -0.90 -17.83
CA TYR A 27 10.83 0.52 -18.17
C TYR A 27 12.22 1.13 -18.10
N GLU A 28 12.42 2.12 -18.97
CA GLU A 28 13.67 2.80 -19.37
C GLU A 28 14.50 3.45 -18.24
N TRP A 29 14.28 3.11 -16.97
CA TRP A 29 14.83 3.76 -15.77
C TRP A 29 15.72 2.85 -14.93
N GLY A 30 16.35 1.85 -15.55
CA GLY A 30 17.19 0.83 -14.89
C GLY A 30 18.23 1.40 -13.92
N GLU A 31 18.67 0.55 -12.99
CA GLU A 31 19.60 0.86 -11.90
C GLU A 31 20.82 1.69 -12.38
N GLU A 32 21.29 1.41 -13.59
CA GLU A 32 22.40 2.10 -14.27
C GLU A 32 22.29 3.64 -14.30
N LYS A 33 21.08 4.20 -14.32
CA LYS A 33 20.89 5.67 -14.32
C LYS A 33 21.22 6.29 -12.97
N PHE A 34 20.96 5.57 -11.88
CA PHE A 34 21.23 6.02 -10.53
C PHE A 34 22.68 5.75 -10.12
N GLU A 35 23.26 4.64 -10.57
CA GLU A 35 24.65 4.25 -10.28
C GLU A 35 25.70 5.26 -10.76
N ARG A 36 25.37 6.09 -11.77
CA ARG A 36 26.27 7.12 -12.30
C ARG A 36 26.42 8.33 -11.37
N SER A 37 25.55 8.47 -10.37
CA SER A 37 25.55 9.64 -9.49
C SER A 37 26.38 9.37 -8.22
N PRO A 38 27.41 10.17 -7.91
CA PRO A 38 28.31 9.90 -6.79
C PRO A 38 27.64 10.06 -5.41
N ASN A 39 26.50 10.74 -5.34
CA ASN A 39 25.69 10.96 -4.15
C ASN A 39 24.51 9.97 -4.04
N VAL A 40 24.57 8.83 -4.73
CA VAL A 40 23.54 7.80 -4.70
C VAL A 40 24.12 6.46 -4.26
N THR A 41 23.40 5.76 -3.41
CA THR A 41 23.57 4.32 -3.17
C THR A 41 22.30 3.61 -3.63
N VAL A 42 22.44 2.77 -4.64
CA VAL A 42 21.38 1.88 -5.09
C VAL A 42 21.34 0.67 -4.16
N VAL A 43 20.17 0.40 -3.58
CA VAL A 43 19.94 -0.78 -2.74
C VAL A 43 19.13 -1.78 -3.55
N THR A 44 19.76 -2.88 -3.97
CA THR A 44 19.10 -3.93 -4.72
C THR A 44 17.85 -4.39 -3.98
N PRO A 45 16.68 -4.47 -4.63
CA PRO A 45 15.47 -4.95 -3.97
C PRO A 45 15.71 -6.32 -3.30
N PHE A 46 15.10 -6.51 -2.12
CA PHE A 46 15.22 -7.72 -1.29
C PHE A 46 16.59 -7.99 -0.63
N SER A 47 17.63 -7.21 -0.94
CA SER A 47 18.96 -7.38 -0.33
C SER A 47 19.04 -6.92 1.12
N VAL A 48 18.23 -5.94 1.50
CA VAL A 48 18.20 -5.34 2.85
C VAL A 48 16.74 -5.25 3.33
N PRO A 49 16.43 -5.65 4.59
CA PRO A 49 15.10 -5.44 5.13
C PRO A 49 14.71 -3.96 5.12
N MET A 50 13.54 -3.64 4.59
CA MET A 50 13.06 -2.27 4.43
C MET A 50 13.10 -1.43 5.71
N ARG A 51 12.92 -2.04 6.88
CA ARG A 51 13.04 -1.37 8.19
C ARG A 51 14.44 -0.76 8.40
N GLU A 52 15.47 -1.41 7.89
CA GLU A 52 16.86 -0.98 8.03
C GLU A 52 17.14 0.18 7.07
N ILE A 53 16.49 0.18 5.91
CA ILE A 53 16.49 1.32 4.97
C ILE A 53 15.84 2.55 5.63
N TYR A 54 14.62 2.41 6.19
CA TYR A 54 13.96 3.53 6.86
C TYR A 54 14.72 4.03 8.10
N ALA A 55 15.29 3.13 8.89
CA ALA A 55 16.10 3.49 10.06
C ALA A 55 17.40 4.24 9.68
N SER A 56 17.89 4.06 8.46
CA SER A 56 19.10 4.70 7.95
C SER A 56 18.86 6.05 7.29
N ALA A 57 17.59 6.39 7.04
CA ALA A 57 17.17 7.63 6.39
C ALA A 57 16.88 8.74 7.39
N ASP A 58 17.04 10.00 6.93
CA ASP A 58 16.58 11.18 7.68
C ASP A 58 15.26 11.71 7.13
N ILE A 59 14.92 11.39 5.89
CA ILE A 59 13.66 11.74 5.23
C ILE A 59 13.29 10.71 4.15
N LEU A 60 12.00 10.47 3.95
CA LEU A 60 11.48 9.83 2.74
C LEU A 60 11.09 10.89 1.71
N ILE A 61 11.58 10.77 0.47
CA ILE A 61 11.14 11.61 -0.64
C ILE A 61 10.30 10.78 -1.60
N HIS A 62 9.06 11.19 -1.82
CA HIS A 62 8.12 10.49 -2.69
C HIS A 62 7.55 11.42 -3.77
N PRO A 63 8.36 11.81 -4.78
CA PRO A 63 7.97 12.73 -5.86
C PRO A 63 7.23 11.98 -6.97
N THR A 64 6.22 11.20 -6.61
CA THR A 64 5.43 10.43 -7.58
C THR A 64 4.56 11.36 -8.43
N PHE A 65 4.45 11.08 -9.73
CA PHE A 65 3.47 11.71 -10.61
C PHE A 65 2.14 10.93 -10.66
N LEU A 66 2.15 9.69 -10.16
CA LEU A 66 0.96 8.84 -10.11
C LEU A 66 0.05 9.28 -8.96
N SER A 67 -1.25 9.16 -9.19
CA SER A 67 -2.26 9.39 -8.16
C SER A 67 -2.25 8.23 -7.16
N GLU A 68 -1.51 8.42 -6.07
CA GLU A 68 -1.38 7.44 -4.98
C GLU A 68 -2.59 7.51 -4.05
N THR A 69 -3.34 6.42 -3.89
CA THR A 69 -4.55 6.43 -3.06
C THR A 69 -4.30 6.08 -1.61
N TYR A 70 -3.24 5.32 -1.33
CA TYR A 70 -2.85 5.00 0.04
C TYR A 70 -1.40 5.36 0.35
N GLY A 71 -0.50 5.35 -0.66
CA GLY A 71 0.90 5.71 -0.45
C GLY A 71 1.53 4.87 0.66
N LYS A 72 1.41 3.55 0.60
CA LYS A 72 1.79 2.69 1.72
C LYS A 72 3.24 2.87 2.19
N VAL A 73 4.15 3.14 1.25
CA VAL A 73 5.54 3.52 1.52
C VAL A 73 5.65 4.76 2.40
N VAL A 74 4.80 5.77 2.19
CA VAL A 74 4.78 7.00 2.99
C VAL A 74 4.25 6.75 4.40
N LEU A 75 3.32 5.81 4.54
CA LEU A 75 2.81 5.39 5.85
C LEU A 75 3.84 4.56 6.62
N GLU A 76 4.51 3.63 5.95
CA GLU A 76 5.59 2.83 6.52
C GLU A 76 6.74 3.72 7.03
N ALA A 77 7.18 4.69 6.23
CA ALA A 77 8.16 5.68 6.65
C ALA A 77 7.67 6.51 7.84
N SER A 78 6.42 6.98 7.80
CA SER A 78 5.84 7.75 8.90
C SER A 78 5.77 6.95 10.20
N LEU A 79 5.42 5.66 10.13
CA LEU A 79 5.42 4.73 11.25
C LEU A 79 6.83 4.46 11.77
N ALA A 80 7.84 4.47 10.89
CA ALA A 80 9.24 4.44 11.27
C ALA A 80 9.74 5.73 11.93
N GLY A 81 8.86 6.74 12.09
CA GLY A 81 9.21 8.06 12.62
C GLY A 81 9.94 8.95 11.62
N LEU A 82 10.05 8.52 10.36
CA LEU A 82 10.76 9.23 9.30
C LEU A 82 9.85 10.33 8.74
N PRO A 83 10.28 11.61 8.72
CA PRO A 83 9.52 12.64 8.03
C PRO A 83 9.41 12.29 6.55
N VAL A 84 8.22 12.55 5.99
CA VAL A 84 7.95 12.27 4.58
C VAL A 84 7.61 13.56 3.85
N LEU A 85 8.30 13.78 2.73
CA LEU A 85 7.97 14.79 1.73
C LEU A 85 7.48 14.07 0.47
N SER A 86 6.21 14.27 0.11
CA SER A 86 5.63 13.66 -1.10
C SER A 86 5.11 14.71 -2.08
N SER A 87 4.72 14.27 -3.27
CA SER A 87 3.83 15.09 -4.12
C SER A 87 2.44 15.17 -3.50
N ASP A 88 1.62 16.09 -3.99
CA ASP A 88 0.21 16.26 -3.62
C ASP A 88 -0.75 15.36 -4.43
N ARG A 89 -0.21 14.32 -5.09
CA ARG A 89 -0.99 13.42 -5.94
C ARG A 89 -1.86 12.48 -5.12
N GLY A 90 -3.08 12.26 -5.61
CA GLY A 90 -4.05 11.35 -5.00
C GLY A 90 -4.37 11.75 -3.56
N ASN A 91 -4.26 10.78 -2.65
CA ASN A 91 -4.58 10.91 -1.24
C ASN A 91 -3.34 11.15 -0.37
N LEU A 92 -2.15 11.34 -0.96
CA LEU A 92 -0.92 11.60 -0.19
C LEU A 92 -1.04 12.78 0.78
N PRO A 93 -1.72 13.91 0.44
CA PRO A 93 -1.93 15.01 1.40
C PRO A 93 -2.69 14.63 2.67
N ALA A 94 -3.47 13.54 2.65
CA ALA A 94 -4.16 13.05 3.84
C ALA A 94 -3.25 12.22 4.76
N HIS A 95 -2.16 11.67 4.22
CA HIS A 95 -1.28 10.70 4.86
C HIS A 95 0.02 11.30 5.39
N VAL A 96 0.53 12.35 4.77
CA VAL A 96 1.81 12.96 5.14
C VAL A 96 1.67 14.43 5.53
N ARG A 97 2.65 14.92 6.28
CA ARG A 97 2.69 16.31 6.72
C ARG A 97 3.19 17.28 5.66
N TYR A 98 4.14 16.85 4.83
CA TYR A 98 4.81 17.72 3.88
C TYR A 98 4.49 17.24 2.46
N THR A 99 3.85 18.11 1.68
CA THR A 99 3.55 17.87 0.27
C THR A 99 3.98 19.05 -0.60
N LEU A 100 4.36 18.76 -1.84
CA LEU A 100 4.57 19.76 -2.90
C LEU A 100 3.66 19.46 -4.10
N PRO A 101 3.26 20.48 -4.88
CA PRO A 101 2.65 20.26 -6.18
C PRO A 101 3.46 19.28 -7.02
N TYR A 102 2.80 18.37 -7.72
CA TYR A 102 3.48 17.36 -8.54
C TYR A 102 4.34 17.96 -9.67
N ASP A 103 4.00 19.18 -10.10
CA ASP A 103 4.70 19.96 -11.13
C ASP A 103 5.76 20.91 -10.53
N ALA A 104 5.99 20.85 -9.22
CA ALA A 104 7.07 21.60 -8.59
C ALA A 104 8.44 21.15 -9.12
N GLY A 105 9.23 22.11 -9.58
CA GLY A 105 10.58 21.87 -10.10
C GLY A 105 11.58 21.37 -9.04
N PRO A 106 12.73 20.82 -9.48
CA PRO A 106 13.72 20.18 -8.60
C PRO A 106 14.29 21.14 -7.54
N GLU A 107 14.43 22.43 -7.84
CA GLU A 107 14.91 23.44 -6.88
C GLU A 107 13.98 23.54 -5.67
N LYS A 108 12.66 23.49 -5.91
CA LYS A 108 11.66 23.57 -4.85
C LYS A 108 11.70 22.35 -3.96
N TRP A 109 11.90 21.18 -4.55
CA TRP A 109 12.09 19.93 -3.82
C TRP A 109 13.34 20.00 -2.95
N ILE A 110 14.50 20.40 -3.50
CA ILE A 110 15.76 20.53 -2.76
C ILE A 110 15.64 21.51 -1.58
N GLU A 111 14.98 22.66 -1.81
CA GLU A 111 14.70 23.66 -0.77
C GLU A 111 13.88 23.04 0.38
N GLU A 112 12.80 22.32 0.05
CA GLU A 112 11.91 21.75 1.06
C GLU A 112 12.51 20.55 1.78
N ILE A 113 13.26 19.68 1.08
CA ILE A 113 14.05 18.59 1.70
C ILE A 113 14.98 19.19 2.75
N SER A 114 15.72 20.25 2.38
CA SER A 114 16.64 20.93 3.28
C SER A 114 15.94 21.48 4.52
N LYS A 115 14.74 22.05 4.38
CA LYS A 115 13.95 22.53 5.52
C LYS A 115 13.45 21.40 6.41
N VAL A 116 12.98 20.29 5.82
CA VAL A 116 12.43 19.16 6.56
C VAL A 116 13.52 18.44 7.35
N VAL A 117 14.67 18.17 6.74
CA VAL A 117 15.82 17.52 7.40
C VAL A 117 16.36 18.38 8.55
N ASN A 118 16.38 19.71 8.40
CA ASN A 118 16.87 20.62 9.45
C ASN A 118 15.88 20.87 10.60
N LYS A 119 14.60 20.49 10.44
CA LYS A 119 13.60 20.55 11.52
C LYS A 119 13.69 19.23 12.31
N LYS A 120 13.82 19.32 13.65
CA LYS A 120 13.79 18.13 14.53
C LYS A 120 12.52 17.28 14.25
N PRO A 121 12.61 15.94 14.23
CA PRO A 121 11.50 15.07 13.83
C PRO A 121 10.33 15.22 14.81
N ASN A 122 9.18 15.63 14.29
CA ASN A 122 7.90 15.59 14.99
C ASN A 122 6.91 14.85 14.09
N THR A 123 7.06 13.52 14.03
CA THR A 123 6.40 12.63 13.07
C THR A 123 5.28 11.78 13.69
N ILE A 124 4.54 12.33 14.65
CA ILE A 124 3.43 11.59 15.30
C ILE A 124 2.08 11.77 14.57
N VAL A 125 1.93 12.79 13.70
CA VAL A 125 0.62 13.21 13.17
C VAL A 125 -0.06 12.18 12.25
N ALA A 126 0.71 11.39 11.48
CA ALA A 126 0.14 10.41 10.54
C ALA A 126 -0.22 9.08 11.23
N VAL A 127 0.61 8.67 12.19
CA VAL A 127 0.48 7.40 12.90
C VAL A 127 -0.84 7.36 13.68
N GLU A 128 -1.24 8.45 14.36
CA GLU A 128 -2.52 8.49 15.09
C GLU A 128 -3.77 8.37 14.19
N LYS A 129 -3.69 8.80 12.92
CA LYS A 129 -4.79 8.68 11.96
C LYS A 129 -4.86 7.29 11.31
N CYS A 130 -3.72 6.66 11.05
CA CYS A 130 -3.64 5.32 10.46
C CYS A 130 -3.84 4.21 11.49
N LEU A 131 -3.47 4.45 12.76
CA LEU A 131 -3.79 3.59 13.90
C LEU A 131 -5.26 3.72 14.35
N ASN A 132 -6.16 4.25 13.51
CA ASN A 132 -7.59 4.34 13.85
C ASN A 132 -8.16 2.93 14.04
N LYS A 133 -8.18 2.53 15.32
CA LYS A 133 -9.00 1.54 16.01
C LYS A 133 -9.56 0.46 15.08
N PRO A 134 -8.95 -0.73 15.01
CA PRO A 134 -9.59 -1.98 14.57
C PRO A 134 -11.11 -2.03 14.82
N GLU A 135 -11.57 -1.52 15.96
CA GLU A 135 -12.96 -1.35 16.37
C GLU A 135 -13.86 -0.57 15.39
N LYS A 136 -13.36 0.48 14.71
CA LYS A 136 -14.13 1.24 13.71
C LYS A 136 -14.29 0.48 12.40
N ALA A 137 -13.23 -0.20 11.94
CA ALA A 137 -13.30 -1.05 10.75
C ALA A 137 -14.23 -2.25 11.01
N LEU A 138 -14.11 -2.87 12.18
CA LEU A 138 -15.01 -3.91 12.65
C LEU A 138 -16.45 -3.40 12.75
N LYS A 139 -16.68 -2.20 13.31
CA LYS A 139 -17.99 -1.57 13.38
C LYS A 139 -18.61 -1.33 12.00
N VAL A 140 -17.86 -0.82 11.03
CA VAL A 140 -18.34 -0.65 9.64
C VAL A 140 -18.71 -1.98 9.02
N VAL A 141 -17.89 -3.01 9.19
CA VAL A 141 -18.17 -4.37 8.69
C VAL A 141 -19.42 -4.95 9.37
N MET A 142 -19.60 -4.73 10.68
CA MET A 142 -20.74 -5.20 11.48
C MET A 142 -22.05 -4.44 11.22
N GLU A 143 -22.00 -3.11 11.06
CA GLU A 143 -23.19 -2.27 10.83
C GLU A 143 -23.75 -2.40 9.40
N ASN A 144 -22.92 -2.81 8.44
CA ASN A 144 -23.34 -3.02 7.05
C ASN A 144 -23.84 -4.44 6.76
N ALA A 145 -23.84 -5.35 7.73
CA ALA A 145 -24.54 -6.64 7.61
C ALA A 145 -26.06 -6.39 7.67
N GLU A 146 -26.65 -5.97 6.54
CA GLU A 146 -28.06 -5.55 6.36
C GLU A 146 -29.11 -6.61 6.78
N ARG A 147 -28.72 -7.80 7.22
CA ARG A 147 -29.61 -8.92 7.54
C ARG A 147 -29.89 -9.15 9.02
N GLY A 148 -29.38 -8.30 9.93
CA GLY A 148 -29.68 -8.41 11.37
C GLY A 148 -29.06 -9.62 12.07
N GLU A 149 -28.28 -10.43 11.35
CA GLU A 149 -27.43 -11.49 11.90
C GLU A 149 -26.12 -10.87 12.40
N ARG A 150 -25.69 -11.21 13.61
CA ARG A 150 -24.40 -10.75 14.14
C ARG A 150 -23.30 -11.58 13.49
N LEU A 151 -22.34 -10.91 12.86
CA LEU A 151 -21.11 -11.55 12.34
C LEU A 151 -20.37 -12.39 13.41
N THR A 152 -20.57 -12.07 14.70
CA THR A 152 -20.02 -12.84 15.83
C THR A 152 -20.51 -14.28 15.91
N ASP A 153 -21.65 -14.58 15.30
CA ASP A 153 -22.28 -15.90 15.36
C ASP A 153 -21.95 -16.74 14.11
N MET A 154 -21.20 -16.17 13.17
CA MET A 154 -20.80 -16.82 11.92
C MET A 154 -19.39 -17.38 12.01
N LYS A 155 -19.17 -18.55 11.43
CA LYS A 155 -17.82 -19.04 11.13
C LYS A 155 -17.27 -18.32 9.90
N ILE A 156 -16.51 -17.26 10.14
CA ILE A 156 -15.83 -16.51 9.07
C ILE A 156 -14.50 -17.19 8.77
N THR A 157 -14.22 -17.41 7.50
CA THR A 157 -12.98 -18.02 7.01
C THR A 157 -12.35 -17.15 5.94
N TRP A 158 -11.04 -17.28 5.72
CA TRP A 158 -10.38 -16.58 4.63
C TRP A 158 -9.36 -17.43 3.87
N TYR A 159 -9.28 -17.17 2.57
CA TYR A 159 -8.41 -17.89 1.63
C TYR A 159 -7.73 -16.92 0.66
N SER A 160 -6.46 -17.20 0.31
CA SER A 160 -5.70 -16.42 -0.66
C SER A 160 -5.30 -17.28 -1.86
N ALA A 161 -5.84 -16.95 -3.03
CA ALA A 161 -5.78 -17.73 -4.25
C ALA A 161 -4.52 -17.49 -5.11
N ASN A 162 -3.36 -17.20 -4.49
CA ASN A 162 -2.02 -17.02 -5.09
C ASN A 162 -1.49 -15.57 -5.18
N TYR A 163 -1.34 -14.87 -4.05
CA TYR A 163 -0.43 -13.72 -4.01
C TYR A 163 0.07 -13.43 -2.59
N PRO A 164 1.37 -13.56 -2.28
CA PRO A 164 1.92 -13.30 -0.94
C PRO A 164 1.55 -11.91 -0.41
N GLY A 165 1.53 -10.90 -1.28
CA GLY A 165 1.14 -9.53 -0.90
C GLY A 165 -0.32 -9.36 -0.48
N VAL A 166 -1.22 -10.24 -0.92
CA VAL A 166 -2.64 -10.21 -0.52
C VAL A 166 -2.86 -10.97 0.78
N VAL A 167 -2.06 -12.01 1.05
CA VAL A 167 -2.14 -12.80 2.29
C VAL A 167 -2.08 -11.90 3.52
N SER A 168 -1.13 -10.97 3.58
CA SER A 168 -0.95 -10.12 4.76
C SER A 168 -2.08 -9.10 4.94
N ALA A 169 -2.58 -8.53 3.84
CA ALA A 169 -3.70 -7.59 3.88
C ALA A 169 -5.01 -8.28 4.32
N ILE A 170 -5.28 -9.48 3.78
CA ILE A 170 -6.43 -10.28 4.21
C ILE A 170 -6.24 -10.80 5.63
N SER A 171 -5.03 -11.18 6.03
CA SER A 171 -4.74 -11.63 7.41
C SER A 171 -5.08 -10.55 8.43
N SER A 172 -4.75 -9.29 8.13
CA SER A 172 -5.07 -8.17 9.01
C SER A 172 -6.59 -7.96 9.11
N LEU A 173 -7.30 -8.00 7.98
CA LEU A 173 -8.76 -7.99 7.96
C LEU A 173 -9.36 -9.18 8.71
N ALA A 174 -8.83 -10.37 8.49
CA ALA A 174 -9.27 -11.60 9.12
C ALA A 174 -9.13 -11.52 10.63
N ALA A 175 -8.01 -11.00 11.13
CA ALA A 175 -7.81 -10.77 12.56
C ALA A 175 -8.85 -9.80 13.15
N LEU A 176 -9.25 -8.76 12.41
CA LEU A 176 -10.29 -7.83 12.86
C LEU A 176 -11.64 -8.51 13.08
N VAL A 177 -12.02 -9.39 12.15
CA VAL A 177 -13.35 -10.02 12.11
C VAL A 177 -13.36 -11.42 12.72
N GLY A 178 -12.24 -11.87 13.29
CA GLY A 178 -12.09 -13.22 13.85
C GLY A 178 -12.14 -14.34 12.79
N ALA A 179 -11.76 -14.06 11.54
CA ALA A 179 -11.77 -15.06 10.48
C ALA A 179 -10.59 -16.04 10.58
N GLU A 180 -10.88 -17.32 10.42
CA GLU A 180 -9.87 -18.38 10.43
C GLU A 180 -9.27 -18.58 9.03
N ARG A 181 -7.95 -18.76 8.95
CA ARG A 181 -7.30 -19.10 7.69
C ARG A 181 -7.62 -20.55 7.33
N ILE A 182 -8.04 -20.79 6.09
CA ILE A 182 -8.25 -22.14 5.55
C ILE A 182 -7.19 -22.47 4.50
N ASN A 183 -6.92 -23.77 4.32
CA ASN A 183 -5.96 -24.24 3.33
C ASN A 183 -6.60 -24.51 1.97
N SER A 184 -7.93 -24.69 1.97
CA SER A 184 -8.70 -24.94 0.76
C SER A 184 -10.09 -24.29 0.84
N PRO A 185 -10.64 -23.72 -0.25
CA PRO A 185 -11.97 -23.13 -0.27
C PRO A 185 -13.11 -24.09 0.11
N GLU A 186 -12.87 -25.40 0.03
CA GLU A 186 -13.80 -26.44 0.48
C GLU A 186 -14.00 -26.43 1.99
N GLU A 187 -13.05 -25.92 2.77
CA GLU A 187 -13.09 -25.83 4.24
C GLU A 187 -13.82 -24.58 4.76
N SER A 188 -14.30 -23.75 3.83
CA SER A 188 -14.94 -22.47 4.14
C SER A 188 -16.19 -22.60 5.01
N GLY A 189 -16.34 -21.66 5.94
CA GLY A 189 -17.48 -21.56 6.85
C GLY A 189 -18.67 -20.81 6.23
N ASP A 190 -19.48 -20.20 7.10
CA ASP A 190 -20.68 -19.46 6.74
C ASP A 190 -20.35 -18.25 5.85
N MET A 191 -19.19 -17.63 6.08
CA MET A 191 -18.65 -16.55 5.27
C MET A 191 -17.21 -16.84 4.83
N LEU A 192 -16.92 -16.56 3.55
CA LEU A 192 -15.59 -16.62 2.98
C LEU A 192 -15.11 -15.22 2.60
N ILE A 193 -13.94 -14.84 3.12
CA ILE A 193 -13.16 -13.69 2.65
C ILE A 193 -12.10 -14.22 1.71
N LEU A 194 -12.30 -13.97 0.43
CA LEU A 194 -11.43 -14.44 -0.62
C LEU A 194 -10.55 -13.31 -1.11
N GLY A 195 -9.29 -13.57 -1.40
CA GLY A 195 -8.58 -12.67 -2.29
C GLY A 195 -7.34 -13.29 -2.89
N GLY A 196 -6.50 -12.44 -3.43
CA GLY A 196 -5.44 -12.83 -4.34
C GLY A 196 -5.74 -12.26 -5.72
N TRP A 197 -5.00 -12.73 -6.70
CA TRP A 197 -5.09 -12.28 -8.07
C TRP A 197 -5.29 -13.50 -8.95
N ASN A 198 -6.52 -14.01 -8.95
CA ASN A 198 -6.85 -15.24 -9.63
C ASN A 198 -7.96 -14.97 -10.66
N ARG A 199 -7.81 -15.45 -11.90
CA ARG A 199 -8.85 -15.26 -12.93
C ARG A 199 -9.96 -16.31 -12.87
N GLN A 200 -9.91 -17.21 -11.88
CA GLN A 200 -10.82 -18.35 -11.74
C GLN A 200 -11.51 -18.32 -10.37
N TYR A 201 -11.92 -17.13 -9.93
CA TYR A 201 -12.63 -16.94 -8.65
C TYR A 201 -13.81 -17.90 -8.49
N GLU A 202 -14.55 -18.13 -9.56
CA GLU A 202 -15.68 -19.06 -9.64
C GLU A 202 -15.37 -20.48 -9.14
N LYS A 203 -14.13 -20.96 -9.23
CA LYS A 203 -13.73 -22.27 -8.72
C LYS A 203 -13.68 -22.34 -7.19
N PHE A 204 -13.62 -21.19 -6.52
CA PHE A 204 -13.55 -21.08 -5.07
C PHE A 204 -14.91 -20.77 -4.44
N LEU A 205 -15.94 -20.53 -5.25
CA LEU A 205 -17.25 -20.10 -4.80
C LEU A 205 -18.20 -21.30 -4.71
N LYS A 206 -18.95 -21.39 -3.61
CA LYS A 206 -20.01 -22.37 -3.43
C LYS A 206 -21.39 -21.70 -3.59
N PRO A 207 -22.37 -22.34 -4.25
CA PRO A 207 -23.73 -21.82 -4.28
C PRO A 207 -24.28 -21.58 -2.87
N GLY A 208 -24.86 -20.40 -2.63
CA GLY A 208 -25.43 -20.02 -1.34
C GLY A 208 -24.41 -19.59 -0.26
N GLN A 209 -23.10 -19.72 -0.52
CA GLN A 209 -22.09 -19.23 0.40
C GLN A 209 -21.96 -17.70 0.35
N ARG A 210 -21.88 -17.08 1.54
CA ARG A 210 -21.63 -15.65 1.65
C ARG A 210 -20.15 -15.38 1.37
N THR A 211 -19.85 -14.85 0.19
CA THR A 211 -18.46 -14.58 -0.20
C THR A 211 -18.22 -13.10 -0.41
N TRP A 212 -17.16 -12.59 0.20
CA TRP A 212 -16.64 -11.25 -0.04
C TRP A 212 -15.25 -11.36 -0.64
N VAL A 213 -14.94 -10.48 -1.60
CA VAL A 213 -13.60 -10.46 -2.22
C VAL A 213 -12.82 -9.25 -1.75
N TYR A 214 -11.61 -9.47 -1.22
CA TYR A 214 -10.67 -8.40 -0.93
C TYR A 214 -9.95 -7.97 -2.21
N PHE A 215 -10.33 -6.79 -2.71
CA PHE A 215 -9.74 -6.17 -3.88
C PHE A 215 -8.73 -5.10 -3.44
N CYS A 216 -7.44 -5.44 -3.56
CA CYS A 216 -6.35 -4.60 -3.06
C CYS A 216 -5.85 -3.56 -4.05
N SER A 217 -6.42 -3.54 -5.25
CA SER A 217 -6.06 -2.58 -6.30
C SER A 217 -6.94 -1.34 -6.24
N ASN A 218 -6.37 -0.31 -6.83
CA ASN A 218 -6.77 1.06 -6.74
C ASN A 218 -7.38 1.43 -8.11
N LEU A 219 -8.47 2.23 -8.18
CA LEU A 219 -9.14 2.45 -9.48
C LEU A 219 -8.27 3.17 -10.51
N ALA A 220 -7.39 4.07 -10.06
CA ALA A 220 -6.41 4.70 -10.95
C ALA A 220 -5.38 3.68 -11.47
N GLN A 221 -4.98 2.72 -10.64
CA GLN A 221 -4.10 1.62 -11.03
C GLN A 221 -4.78 0.70 -12.03
N VAL A 222 -6.07 0.41 -11.83
CA VAL A 222 -6.89 -0.35 -12.78
C VAL A 222 -6.98 0.37 -14.12
N GLU A 223 -7.12 1.70 -14.12
CA GLU A 223 -7.18 2.51 -15.34
C GLU A 223 -5.82 2.58 -16.05
N MET A 224 -4.72 2.65 -15.29
CA MET A 224 -3.36 2.73 -15.80
C MET A 224 -2.73 1.37 -16.09
N ASP A 225 -3.40 0.26 -15.77
CA ASP A 225 -2.88 -1.09 -15.99
C ASP A 225 -2.80 -1.39 -17.49
N VAL A 226 -1.61 -1.18 -18.05
CA VAL A 226 -1.27 -1.46 -19.46
C VAL A 226 -1.48 -2.93 -19.84
N THR A 227 -1.44 -3.84 -18.87
CA THR A 227 -1.70 -5.27 -19.10
C THR A 227 -3.18 -5.62 -19.10
N ASN A 228 -4.05 -4.68 -18.71
CA ASN A 228 -5.49 -4.83 -18.47
C ASN A 228 -5.86 -5.93 -17.46
N SER A 229 -4.90 -6.54 -16.76
CA SER A 229 -5.13 -7.65 -15.84
C SER A 229 -6.01 -7.27 -14.65
N GLU A 230 -5.84 -6.08 -14.08
CA GLU A 230 -6.66 -5.54 -12.99
C GLU A 230 -8.06 -5.21 -13.44
N LYS A 231 -8.16 -4.63 -14.64
CA LYS A 231 -9.44 -4.27 -15.25
C LYS A 231 -10.25 -5.51 -15.57
N GLU A 232 -9.64 -6.53 -16.15
CA GLU A 232 -10.28 -7.82 -16.40
C GLU A 232 -10.74 -8.48 -15.10
N LEU A 233 -9.90 -8.47 -14.07
CA LEU A 233 -10.28 -8.98 -12.75
C LEU A 233 -11.48 -8.22 -12.16
N LEU A 234 -11.45 -6.89 -12.21
CA LEU A 234 -12.54 -6.06 -11.69
C LEU A 234 -13.86 -6.32 -12.42
N LEU A 235 -13.81 -6.46 -13.75
CA LEU A 235 -14.97 -6.81 -14.58
C LEU A 235 -15.51 -8.21 -14.25
N GLN A 236 -14.62 -9.18 -14.04
CA GLN A 236 -15.01 -10.52 -13.60
C GLN A 236 -15.72 -10.48 -12.24
N LEU A 237 -15.16 -9.74 -11.26
CA LEU A 237 -15.78 -9.58 -9.94
C LEU A 237 -17.15 -8.92 -10.03
N ARG A 238 -17.34 -7.97 -10.95
CA ARG A 238 -18.64 -7.35 -11.24
C ARG A 238 -19.66 -8.37 -11.73
N ASP A 239 -19.25 -9.24 -12.64
CA ASP A 239 -20.14 -10.25 -13.20
C ASP A 239 -20.50 -11.31 -12.15
N LEU A 240 -19.56 -11.69 -11.28
CA LEU A 240 -19.83 -12.56 -10.13
C LEU A 240 -20.81 -11.93 -9.13
N TYR A 241 -20.67 -10.63 -8.86
CA TYR A 241 -21.60 -9.89 -8.00
C TYR A 241 -23.01 -9.86 -8.60
N ARG A 242 -23.14 -9.56 -9.90
CA ARG A 242 -24.44 -9.57 -10.61
C ARG A 242 -25.12 -10.94 -10.63
N LYS A 243 -24.34 -12.02 -10.65
CA LYS A 243 -24.83 -13.40 -10.55
C LYS A 243 -25.18 -13.80 -9.10
N GLY A 244 -24.96 -12.93 -8.12
CA GLY A 244 -25.16 -13.23 -6.70
C GLY A 244 -24.17 -14.24 -6.14
N MET A 245 -23.02 -14.44 -6.80
CA MET A 245 -22.00 -15.39 -6.37
C MET A 245 -21.05 -14.79 -5.31
N ILE A 246 -20.97 -13.46 -5.24
CA ILE A 246 -20.30 -12.71 -4.17
C ILE A 246 -21.25 -11.62 -3.67
N GLU A 247 -21.13 -11.26 -2.39
CA GLU A 247 -21.93 -10.21 -1.75
C GLU A 247 -21.35 -8.81 -1.96
N GLY A 248 -20.07 -8.71 -2.31
CA GLY A 248 -19.39 -7.43 -2.50
C GLY A 248 -17.88 -7.54 -2.41
N LEU A 249 -17.25 -6.37 -2.37
CA LEU A 249 -15.82 -6.19 -2.27
C LEU A 249 -15.43 -5.49 -0.98
N PHE A 250 -14.31 -5.92 -0.41
CA PHE A 250 -13.55 -5.10 0.51
C PHE A 250 -12.48 -4.37 -0.28
N VAL A 251 -12.47 -3.04 -0.19
CA VAL A 251 -11.56 -2.17 -0.94
C VAL A 251 -10.76 -1.29 0.02
N THR A 252 -9.56 -0.90 -0.37
CA THR A 252 -8.72 0.02 0.42
C THR A 252 -8.89 1.49 0.04
N GLU A 253 -9.81 1.79 -0.88
CA GLU A 253 -10.12 3.15 -1.35
C GLU A 253 -11.51 3.63 -0.88
N ASP A 254 -11.80 4.91 -1.09
CA ASP A 254 -13.12 5.47 -0.79
C ASP A 254 -14.22 4.73 -1.56
N GLN A 255 -15.09 4.06 -0.80
CA GLN A 255 -16.19 3.24 -1.26
C GLN A 255 -17.19 3.97 -2.19
N ARG A 256 -17.31 5.30 -2.10
CA ARG A 256 -18.32 6.05 -2.89
C ARG A 256 -18.08 5.92 -4.38
N TRP A 257 -16.84 6.13 -4.81
CA TRP A 257 -16.45 6.03 -6.22
C TRP A 257 -16.58 4.60 -6.74
N PHE A 258 -16.22 3.62 -5.90
CA PHE A 258 -16.25 2.22 -6.29
C PHE A 258 -17.68 1.72 -6.55
N ASN A 259 -18.62 2.09 -5.66
CA ASN A 259 -20.03 1.74 -5.79
C ASN A 259 -20.66 2.35 -7.04
N GLU A 260 -20.43 3.64 -7.27
CA GLU A 260 -21.03 4.39 -8.38
C GLU A 260 -20.44 3.99 -9.73
N LEU A 261 -19.11 3.81 -9.82
CA LEU A 261 -18.44 3.55 -11.10
C LEU A 261 -18.47 2.08 -11.51
N VAL A 262 -18.26 1.17 -10.56
CA VAL A 262 -18.10 -0.27 -10.88
C VAL A 262 -19.45 -0.99 -10.81
N GLY A 263 -20.41 -0.46 -10.05
CA GLY A 263 -21.71 -1.11 -9.84
C GLY A 263 -21.60 -2.40 -9.03
N ILE A 264 -20.59 -2.47 -8.14
CA ILE A 264 -20.42 -3.55 -7.16
C ILE A 264 -20.53 -2.92 -5.78
N ARG A 265 -21.20 -3.61 -4.85
CA ARG A 265 -21.15 -3.22 -3.45
C ARG A 265 -19.72 -3.32 -2.93
N ALA A 266 -19.18 -2.20 -2.48
CA ALA A 266 -17.85 -2.07 -1.92
C ALA A 266 -17.94 -1.51 -0.50
N VAL A 267 -17.16 -2.11 0.40
CA VAL A 267 -16.97 -1.65 1.77
C VAL A 267 -15.51 -1.24 1.92
N HIS A 268 -15.29 0.03 2.29
CA HIS A 268 -13.95 0.51 2.53
C HIS A 268 -13.39 -0.10 3.82
N ILE A 269 -12.21 -0.70 3.71
CA ILE A 269 -11.43 -1.20 4.84
C ILE A 269 -10.11 -0.45 4.88
N PRO A 270 -9.86 0.34 5.94
CA PRO A 270 -8.57 1.00 6.09
C PRO A 270 -7.49 -0.07 6.21
N ALA A 271 -6.35 0.12 5.57
CA ALA A 271 -5.25 -0.82 5.74
C ALA A 271 -4.78 -0.77 7.20
N VAL A 272 -4.97 -1.87 7.91
CA VAL A 272 -4.45 -2.03 9.27
C VAL A 272 -2.96 -2.27 9.16
N VAL A 273 -2.18 -1.40 9.78
CA VAL A 273 -0.75 -1.65 9.97
C VAL A 273 -0.57 -2.17 11.41
N PRO A 274 0.03 -3.35 11.61
CA PRO A 274 0.28 -3.85 12.95
C PRO A 274 1.11 -2.85 13.76
N ASP A 275 0.84 -2.76 15.07
CA ASP A 275 1.63 -1.94 15.99
C ASP A 275 3.08 -2.45 16.00
N TYR A 276 3.97 -1.72 15.35
CA TYR A 276 5.37 -2.11 15.17
C TYR A 276 6.29 -1.07 15.81
N LYS A 277 7.17 -1.53 16.70
CA LYS A 277 8.19 -0.69 17.32
C LYS A 277 9.44 -0.69 16.45
N PHE A 278 9.82 0.48 15.95
CA PHE A 278 11.07 0.65 15.21
C PHE A 278 12.22 0.88 16.19
N GLU A 279 13.18 -0.05 16.22
CA GLU A 279 14.45 0.18 16.89
C GLU A 279 15.37 1.00 15.98
N LYS A 280 15.83 2.14 16.49
CA LYS A 280 16.78 3.00 15.77
C LYS A 280 18.11 2.27 15.67
N ARG A 281 18.58 2.01 14.44
CA ARG A 281 19.90 1.41 14.17
C ARG A 281 20.91 2.47 13.72
N ASP A 282 22.18 2.11 13.76
CA ASP A 282 23.27 2.93 13.22
C ASP A 282 22.99 3.22 11.73
N LYS A 283 23.20 4.47 11.31
CA LYS A 283 23.06 4.87 9.91
C LYS A 283 23.95 3.98 9.04
N LEU A 284 23.43 3.46 7.93
CA LEU A 284 24.26 2.92 6.85
C LEU A 284 25.37 3.95 6.54
N LYS A 285 26.63 3.49 6.47
CA LYS A 285 27.79 4.38 6.35
C LYS A 285 27.63 5.29 5.12
N GLY A 286 27.61 6.61 5.35
CA GLY A 286 27.85 7.61 4.30
C GLY A 286 26.72 8.52 3.83
N GLY A 287 25.63 8.75 4.58
CA GLY A 287 24.64 9.72 4.09
C GLY A 287 23.54 10.16 5.05
N ASN A 288 23.07 11.40 4.85
CA ASN A 288 21.74 11.82 5.29
C ASN A 288 20.74 11.39 4.22
N ALA A 289 20.13 10.23 4.42
CA ALA A 289 19.54 9.47 3.33
C ALA A 289 18.10 9.88 3.01
N ALA A 290 17.89 10.30 1.77
CA ALA A 290 16.59 10.36 1.14
C ALA A 290 16.27 9.02 0.49
N CYS A 291 15.20 8.35 0.93
CA CYS A 291 14.75 7.12 0.29
C CYS A 291 13.81 7.44 -0.88
N PHE A 292 14.04 6.84 -2.06
CA PHE A 292 13.16 6.94 -3.23
C PHE A 292 12.70 5.55 -3.66
N PHE A 293 11.43 5.47 -4.06
CA PHE A 293 10.83 4.27 -4.63
C PHE A 293 10.26 4.59 -6.01
N SER A 294 10.47 3.65 -6.94
CA SER A 294 9.90 3.67 -8.29
C SER A 294 8.42 4.11 -8.27
N PRO A 295 7.98 4.94 -9.25
CA PRO A 295 6.68 5.62 -9.23
C PRO A 295 5.46 4.69 -9.28
N HIS A 296 5.62 3.38 -9.50
CA HIS A 296 4.49 2.46 -9.55
C HIS A 296 3.89 2.21 -8.15
N PRO A 297 2.56 2.15 -8.01
CA PRO A 297 1.89 1.86 -6.76
C PRO A 297 2.37 0.50 -6.21
N ARG A 298 3.21 0.55 -5.18
CA ARG A 298 3.78 -0.66 -4.59
C ARG A 298 2.72 -1.43 -3.80
N LYS A 299 2.60 -2.73 -4.10
CA LYS A 299 2.00 -3.73 -3.21
C LYS A 299 3.05 -4.11 -2.13
N ASN A 300 3.17 -3.29 -1.09
CA ASN A 300 4.03 -3.38 0.11
C ASN A 300 4.88 -4.63 0.34
N LEU A 301 6.19 -4.43 0.40
CA LEU A 301 7.18 -5.42 0.83
C LEU A 301 7.39 -5.44 2.36
N LEU A 302 7.17 -4.35 3.10
CA LEU A 302 7.29 -4.37 4.57
C LEU A 302 6.17 -5.15 5.24
N VAL A 303 4.95 -4.99 4.75
CA VAL A 303 3.78 -5.81 5.15
C VAL A 303 3.97 -7.29 4.76
N GLN A 304 4.80 -7.57 3.74
CA GLN A 304 5.19 -8.94 3.34
C GLN A 304 6.34 -9.49 4.19
N LEU A 305 7.35 -8.69 4.53
CA LEU A 305 8.51 -9.09 5.35
C LEU A 305 8.13 -9.26 6.83
N ALA A 306 7.27 -8.40 7.37
CA ALA A 306 6.73 -8.54 8.73
C ALA A 306 5.81 -9.77 8.89
N ALA A 307 5.34 -10.36 7.78
CA ALA A 307 4.53 -11.59 7.78
C ALA A 307 5.36 -12.87 7.59
N CYS A 308 6.66 -12.73 7.29
CA CYS A 308 7.62 -13.84 7.15
C CYS A 308 8.64 -13.90 8.30
N SER A 309 8.46 -13.10 9.35
CA SER A 309 9.20 -13.13 10.62
C SER A 309 8.25 -13.38 11.79
#